data_AF-G2WMW8-F1
#
_entry.id   AF-G2WMW8-F1
#
_cell.length_a   1.000
_cell.length_b   1.000
_cell.length_c   1.000
_cell.angle_alpha   90.00
_cell.angle_beta   90.00
_cell.angle_gamma   90.00
#
_symmetry.space_group_name_H-M   'P 1'
#
loop_
_entity.id
_entity.type
_entity.pdbx_description
1 polymer ?
#
loop_
_entity_poly.entity_id
_entity_poly.type
_entity_poly.pdbx_seq_one_letter_code
_entity_poly.pdbx_strand_id
1 'polypeptide(L)'
;MPPKKGKQAQAAGKKKDNVDKTFGMKNKNRSTKVQKYIKQVQSQSDPKKEEMRLKKLEEKKRREAEEAERRALFNPVADQRVRAGVDPKSMVCALFKLGNCNKGAKCKFSHDLNVGRRMEKKDLYQDTRSEKENDTMDNWDEEKLRKVILSKHGNPKTTTDKVCKYFIEAVENGKYGWFWICPNGGDKCMYRHSLPEGFVLKTNEQKRLERESLEKQPKITLEEFIETERGKLDKSKLTPITIANFAQWKKDHVIAKINAEKKLSSKRKPTGREIILKMSAENKSFETDNADMPDDVTQGSAWDLTEFTDALKKADHQDDGGIKDYGDGSNPTFDIKKANSATLA
;
A
#
# COMPACT_ATOMS: atom_id res chain seq x y z
N MET A 1 42.81 -7.11 -74.24
CA MET A 1 42.06 -8.11 -75.04
C MET A 1 40.83 -8.55 -74.25
N PRO A 2 39.72 -8.89 -74.93
CA PRO A 2 38.31 -8.48 -74.61
C PRO A 2 37.41 -9.68 -74.21
N PRO A 3 36.05 -9.62 -74.13
CA PRO A 3 35.08 -8.55 -73.85
C PRO A 3 33.93 -8.92 -72.86
N LYS A 4 33.17 -7.87 -72.52
CA LYS A 4 31.75 -7.74 -72.13
C LYS A 4 30.75 -8.67 -72.89
N LYS A 5 29.75 -9.26 -72.21
CA LYS A 5 28.42 -9.75 -72.70
C LYS A 5 27.60 -10.11 -71.43
N GLY A 6 26.30 -9.89 -71.25
CA GLY A 6 25.17 -9.50 -72.07
C GLY A 6 23.91 -10.07 -71.38
N LYS A 7 22.85 -9.27 -71.21
CA LYS A 7 21.55 -9.68 -70.63
C LYS A 7 20.86 -10.76 -71.48
N GLN A 8 20.09 -11.67 -70.85
CA GLN A 8 18.89 -12.33 -71.43
C GLN A 8 18.04 -12.87 -70.26
N ALA A 9 16.91 -12.25 -69.92
CA ALA A 9 15.58 -12.50 -70.50
C ALA A 9 15.08 -13.93 -70.22
N GLN A 10 14.53 -14.16 -69.02
CA GLN A 10 13.70 -15.34 -68.75
C GLN A 10 12.34 -15.12 -69.39
N ALA A 11 12.13 -15.83 -70.51
CA ALA A 11 10.88 -15.93 -71.21
C ALA A 11 9.80 -16.54 -70.32
N ALA A 12 8.60 -16.00 -70.45
CA ALA A 12 7.39 -16.41 -69.78
C ALA A 12 7.10 -17.91 -70.00
N GLY A 13 7.09 -18.67 -68.90
CA GLY A 13 6.49 -19.99 -68.87
C GLY A 13 4.98 -19.88 -69.09
N LYS A 14 4.53 -20.38 -70.24
CA LYS A 14 3.11 -20.58 -70.57
C LYS A 14 2.37 -21.22 -69.38
N LYS A 15 1.30 -20.55 -68.94
CA LYS A 15 0.31 -21.12 -68.01
C LYS A 15 -0.22 -22.42 -68.62
N LYS A 16 0.11 -23.57 -68.03
CA LYS A 16 -0.60 -24.82 -68.32
C LYS A 16 -1.96 -24.69 -67.66
N ASP A 17 -3.01 -24.73 -68.47
CA ASP A 17 -4.39 -24.76 -68.02
C ASP A 17 -4.59 -25.91 -67.03
N ASN A 18 -5.16 -25.59 -65.87
CA ASN A 18 -5.37 -26.50 -64.75
C ASN A 18 -6.57 -27.45 -65.01
N VAL A 19 -6.85 -27.74 -66.27
CA VAL A 19 -8.00 -28.56 -66.74
C VAL A 19 -7.79 -30.04 -66.42
N ASP A 20 -6.55 -30.47 -66.16
CA ASP A 20 -6.20 -31.88 -66.02
C ASP A 20 -6.31 -32.44 -64.58
N LYS A 21 -6.50 -31.59 -63.56
CA LYS A 21 -6.58 -32.05 -62.15
C LYS A 21 -7.97 -32.49 -61.70
N THR A 22 -8.98 -32.35 -62.56
CA THR A 22 -10.37 -32.75 -62.24
C THR A 22 -10.91 -33.86 -63.16
N PHE A 23 -10.14 -34.28 -64.18
CA PHE A 23 -10.63 -35.21 -65.21
C PHE A 23 -10.79 -36.66 -64.72
N GLY A 24 -10.12 -37.08 -63.64
CA GLY A 24 -10.23 -38.44 -63.10
C GLY A 24 -11.15 -38.64 -61.89
N MET A 25 -11.77 -37.57 -61.35
CA MET A 25 -12.52 -37.64 -60.07
C MET A 25 -14.04 -37.71 -60.21
N LYS A 26 -14.55 -37.84 -61.45
CA LYS A 26 -15.99 -37.87 -61.74
C LYS A 26 -16.69 -39.20 -61.37
N ASN A 27 -15.95 -40.29 -61.16
CA ASN A 27 -16.49 -41.57 -60.67
C ASN A 27 -16.47 -41.73 -59.13
N LYS A 28 -16.17 -40.66 -58.36
CA LYS A 28 -16.10 -40.69 -56.88
C LYS A 28 -16.79 -39.46 -56.23
N ASN A 29 -17.91 -39.01 -56.81
CA ASN A 29 -18.70 -37.85 -56.36
C ASN A 29 -19.47 -38.02 -55.03
N ARG A 30 -19.21 -39.08 -54.24
CA ARG A 30 -19.86 -39.30 -52.93
C ARG A 30 -19.11 -38.74 -51.72
N SER A 31 -17.86 -38.31 -51.87
CA SER A 31 -17.07 -37.77 -50.73
C SER A 31 -17.15 -36.25 -50.64
N THR A 32 -17.60 -35.74 -49.50
CA THR A 32 -17.61 -34.29 -49.16
C THR A 32 -16.22 -33.65 -49.24
N LYS A 33 -15.16 -34.44 -49.07
CA LYS A 33 -13.76 -33.99 -49.19
C LYS A 33 -13.38 -33.70 -50.64
N VAL A 34 -13.89 -34.50 -51.59
CA VAL A 34 -13.72 -34.31 -53.04
C VAL A 34 -14.52 -33.08 -53.51
N GLN A 35 -15.75 -32.90 -53.01
CA GLN A 35 -16.55 -31.71 -53.31
C GLN A 35 -15.90 -30.41 -52.80
N LYS A 36 -15.33 -30.42 -51.58
CA LYS A 36 -14.57 -29.27 -51.04
C LYS A 36 -13.32 -28.96 -51.87
N TYR A 37 -12.59 -29.99 -52.32
CA TYR A 37 -11.43 -29.80 -53.19
C TYR A 37 -11.81 -29.19 -54.55
N ILE A 38 -12.90 -29.66 -55.17
CA ILE A 38 -13.40 -29.11 -56.44
C ILE A 38 -13.83 -27.63 -56.27
N LYS A 39 -14.55 -27.29 -55.19
CA LYS A 39 -14.89 -25.88 -54.87
C LYS A 39 -13.66 -25.01 -54.64
N GLN A 40 -12.64 -25.53 -53.95
CA GLN A 40 -11.41 -24.79 -53.68
C GLN A 40 -10.62 -24.52 -54.98
N VAL A 41 -10.54 -25.50 -55.88
CA VAL A 41 -9.89 -25.35 -57.19
C VAL A 41 -10.67 -24.37 -58.09
N GLN A 42 -12.00 -24.41 -58.11
CA GLN A 42 -12.83 -23.44 -58.86
C GLN A 42 -12.71 -22.01 -58.29
N SER A 43 -12.65 -21.85 -56.96
CA SER A 43 -12.53 -20.53 -56.33
C SER A 43 -11.18 -19.83 -56.56
N GLN A 44 -10.14 -20.57 -56.96
CA GLN A 44 -8.86 -20.00 -57.39
C GLN A 44 -8.89 -19.47 -58.83
N SER A 45 -9.92 -19.81 -59.62
CA SER A 45 -10.04 -19.42 -61.02
C SER A 45 -11.05 -18.30 -61.29
N ASP A 46 -11.69 -17.72 -60.26
CA ASP A 46 -12.66 -16.64 -60.45
C ASP A 46 -11.98 -15.28 -60.77
N PRO A 47 -12.07 -14.77 -62.02
CA PRO A 47 -11.37 -13.55 -62.43
C PRO A 47 -11.86 -12.29 -61.71
N LYS A 48 -13.14 -12.27 -61.28
CA LYS A 48 -13.77 -11.12 -60.60
C LYS A 48 -13.18 -10.83 -59.21
N LYS A 49 -12.71 -11.86 -58.50
CA LYS A 49 -12.13 -11.71 -57.15
C LYS A 49 -10.70 -11.17 -57.20
N GLU A 50 -9.94 -11.53 -58.23
CA GLU A 50 -8.59 -11.00 -58.44
C GLU A 50 -8.63 -9.53 -58.91
N GLU A 51 -9.60 -9.16 -59.74
CA GLU A 51 -9.81 -7.75 -60.16
C GLU A 51 -10.14 -6.83 -58.97
N MET A 52 -11.01 -7.27 -58.04
CA MET A 52 -11.31 -6.52 -56.81
C MET A 52 -10.07 -6.36 -55.90
N ARG A 53 -9.22 -7.40 -55.82
CA ARG A 53 -8.00 -7.37 -55.01
C ARG A 53 -6.95 -6.41 -55.58
N LEU A 54 -6.82 -6.36 -56.91
CA LEU A 54 -5.98 -5.40 -57.64
C LEU A 54 -6.46 -3.96 -57.42
N LYS A 55 -7.76 -3.68 -57.56
CA LYS A 55 -8.34 -2.35 -57.31
C LYS A 55 -8.10 -1.86 -55.88
N LYS A 56 -8.23 -2.73 -54.87
CA LYS A 56 -7.96 -2.38 -53.46
C LYS A 56 -6.47 -2.11 -53.19
N LEU A 57 -5.57 -2.82 -53.88
CA LEU A 57 -4.12 -2.60 -53.80
C LEU A 57 -3.71 -1.27 -54.43
N GLU A 58 -4.33 -0.92 -55.56
CA GLU A 58 -4.10 0.34 -56.27
C GLU A 58 -4.64 1.54 -55.48
N GLU A 59 -5.83 1.41 -54.89
CA GLU A 59 -6.38 2.43 -53.98
C GLU A 59 -5.53 2.63 -52.73
N LYS A 60 -5.02 1.54 -52.13
CA LYS A 60 -4.09 1.63 -50.99
C LYS A 60 -2.80 2.35 -51.38
N LYS A 61 -2.23 2.05 -52.56
CA LYS A 61 -1.03 2.74 -53.07
C LYS A 61 -1.30 4.21 -53.36
N ARG A 62 -2.47 4.56 -53.91
CA ARG A 62 -2.85 5.96 -54.15
C ARG A 62 -2.97 6.75 -52.85
N ARG A 63 -3.59 6.17 -51.82
CA ARG A 63 -3.70 6.79 -50.48
C ARG A 63 -2.33 6.99 -49.82
N GLU A 64 -1.42 6.02 -49.98
CA GLU A 64 -0.06 6.10 -49.46
C GLU A 64 0.77 7.18 -50.20
N ALA A 65 0.57 7.35 -51.50
CA ALA A 65 1.19 8.41 -52.30
C ALA A 65 0.67 9.82 -51.93
N GLU A 66 -0.64 9.97 -51.75
CA GLU A 66 -1.26 11.25 -51.35
C GLU A 66 -0.83 11.68 -49.94
N GLU A 67 -0.71 10.72 -49.00
CA GLU A 67 -0.16 11.02 -47.67
C GLU A 67 1.33 11.40 -47.73
N ALA A 68 2.10 10.80 -48.63
CA ALA A 68 3.49 11.15 -48.87
C ALA A 68 3.64 12.57 -49.45
N GLU A 69 2.79 12.97 -50.40
CA GLU A 69 2.77 14.33 -50.95
C GLU A 69 2.35 15.37 -49.90
N ARG A 70 1.29 15.10 -49.11
CA ARG A 70 0.88 15.99 -48.02
C ARG A 70 2.01 16.15 -47.01
N ARG A 71 2.70 15.06 -46.63
CA ARG A 71 3.82 15.12 -45.68
C ARG A 71 5.05 15.86 -46.23
N ALA A 72 5.29 15.80 -47.55
CA ALA A 72 6.36 16.55 -48.20
C ALA A 72 6.08 18.06 -48.24
N LEU A 73 4.82 18.46 -48.45
CA LEU A 73 4.41 19.87 -48.47
C LEU A 73 4.53 20.54 -47.09
N PHE A 74 4.29 19.79 -46.00
CA PHE A 74 4.35 20.28 -44.62
C PHE A 74 5.69 20.01 -43.91
N ASN A 75 6.78 19.73 -44.64
CA ASN A 75 8.10 19.54 -44.04
C ASN A 75 8.91 20.85 -44.08
N PRO A 76 8.84 21.74 -43.05
CA PRO A 76 9.73 22.88 -42.99
C PRO A 76 11.16 22.37 -42.92
N VAL A 77 12.03 22.86 -43.79
CA VAL A 77 13.46 22.51 -43.82
C VAL A 77 14.12 23.10 -42.57
N ALA A 78 13.99 22.39 -41.44
CA ALA A 78 14.64 22.71 -40.19
C ALA A 78 16.02 22.05 -40.15
N ASP A 79 17.03 22.76 -40.64
CA ASP A 79 18.41 22.30 -40.61
C ASP A 79 18.95 22.38 -39.16
N GLN A 80 18.77 21.31 -38.38
CA GLN A 80 19.25 21.21 -37.00
C GLN A 80 20.77 21.01 -37.00
N ARG A 81 21.52 22.12 -36.97
CA ARG A 81 22.99 22.09 -36.90
C ARG A 81 23.48 21.69 -35.51
N VAL A 82 24.46 20.79 -35.46
CA VAL A 82 25.08 20.29 -34.23
C VAL A 82 26.33 21.11 -33.93
N ARG A 83 26.48 21.60 -32.69
CA ARG A 83 27.72 22.26 -32.24
C ARG A 83 28.85 21.23 -32.17
N ALA A 84 30.06 21.64 -32.54
CA ALA A 84 31.24 20.78 -32.51
C ALA A 84 31.44 20.16 -31.11
N GLY A 85 31.57 18.83 -31.03
CA GLY A 85 31.78 18.08 -29.79
C GLY A 85 30.52 17.46 -29.15
N VAL A 86 29.30 17.72 -29.66
CA VAL A 86 28.06 17.09 -29.17
C VAL A 86 27.64 15.96 -30.10
N ASP A 87 27.41 14.75 -29.57
CA ASP A 87 26.89 13.63 -30.36
C ASP A 87 25.49 13.98 -30.91
N PRO A 88 25.25 13.94 -32.23
CA PRO A 88 23.94 14.19 -32.80
C PRO A 88 22.80 13.34 -32.19
N LYS A 89 23.10 12.12 -31.70
CA LYS A 89 22.10 11.25 -31.05
C LYS A 89 21.71 11.75 -29.65
N SER A 90 22.50 12.62 -29.03
CA SER A 90 22.15 13.26 -27.74
C SER A 90 21.14 14.40 -27.86
N MET A 91 20.72 14.74 -29.08
CA MET A 91 19.68 15.74 -29.32
C MET A 91 18.45 15.10 -29.94
N VAL A 92 17.27 15.52 -29.48
CA VAL A 92 15.99 15.10 -30.05
C VAL A 92 15.86 15.59 -31.49
N CYS A 93 15.41 14.73 -32.39
CA CYS A 93 15.18 15.07 -33.79
C CYS A 93 14.05 16.08 -33.94
N ALA A 94 14.31 17.24 -34.56
CA ALA A 94 13.28 18.25 -34.83
C ALA A 94 12.10 17.69 -35.64
N LEU A 95 12.35 16.85 -36.64
CA LEU A 95 11.30 16.22 -37.44
C LEU A 95 10.52 15.17 -36.64
N PHE A 96 11.14 14.50 -35.67
CA PHE A 96 10.44 13.56 -34.80
C PHE A 96 9.57 14.29 -33.78
N LYS A 97 10.06 15.42 -33.24
CA LYS A 97 9.28 16.32 -32.39
C LYS A 97 8.02 16.84 -33.10
N LEU A 98 8.10 17.01 -34.43
CA LEU A 98 6.98 17.39 -35.30
C LEU A 98 6.15 16.20 -35.80
N GLY A 99 6.49 14.95 -35.46
CA GLY A 99 5.76 13.74 -35.88
C GLY A 99 6.03 13.25 -37.31
N ASN A 100 6.99 13.85 -38.03
CA ASN A 100 7.21 13.66 -39.47
C ASN A 100 8.56 12.98 -39.81
N CYS A 101 9.21 12.30 -38.86
CA CYS A 101 10.50 11.67 -39.12
C CYS A 101 10.40 10.23 -39.69
N ASN A 102 10.69 10.09 -40.98
CA ASN A 102 10.71 8.79 -41.68
C ASN A 102 11.98 7.95 -41.43
N LYS A 103 12.96 8.48 -40.71
CA LYS A 103 14.27 7.82 -40.51
C LYS A 103 14.26 6.78 -39.37
N GLY A 104 13.20 6.76 -38.56
CA GLY A 104 13.04 5.80 -37.45
C GLY A 104 14.29 5.67 -36.58
N ALA A 105 14.68 4.43 -36.23
CA ALA A 105 15.88 4.15 -35.44
C ALA A 105 17.20 4.61 -36.11
N LYS A 106 17.22 4.71 -37.44
CA LYS A 106 18.39 5.15 -38.23
C LYS A 106 18.53 6.67 -38.31
N CYS A 107 17.65 7.44 -37.65
CA CYS A 107 17.78 8.89 -37.60
C CYS A 107 19.09 9.32 -36.93
N LYS A 108 19.75 10.35 -37.47
CA LYS A 108 20.97 10.95 -36.91
C LYS A 108 20.74 11.53 -35.50
N PHE A 109 19.50 11.91 -35.20
CA PHE A 109 19.07 12.49 -33.95
C PHE A 109 18.20 11.49 -33.17
N SER A 110 18.08 11.66 -31.85
CA SER A 110 17.28 10.76 -31.00
C SER A 110 15.77 10.94 -31.21
N HIS A 111 15.04 9.83 -31.15
CA HIS A 111 13.57 9.77 -31.12
C HIS A 111 13.04 9.52 -29.70
N ASP A 112 13.87 9.72 -28.69
CA ASP A 112 13.45 9.66 -27.28
C ASP A 112 13.28 11.09 -26.75
N LEU A 113 12.05 11.43 -26.36
CA LEU A 113 11.73 12.76 -25.81
C LEU A 113 12.44 13.02 -24.48
N ASN A 114 12.89 12.00 -23.76
CA ASN A 114 13.59 12.15 -22.49
C ASN A 114 15.03 12.63 -22.63
N VAL A 115 15.64 12.47 -23.81
CA VAL A 115 17.03 12.88 -24.08
C VAL A 115 17.18 14.41 -24.10
N GLY A 116 16.08 15.17 -24.13
CA GLY A 116 16.07 16.64 -24.08
C GLY A 116 15.93 17.26 -22.69
N ARG A 117 15.72 16.47 -21.62
CA ARG A 117 15.76 16.98 -20.24
C ARG A 117 17.20 17.25 -19.84
N ARG A 118 17.74 18.37 -20.29
CA ARG A 118 18.92 18.96 -19.67
C ARG A 118 18.58 19.19 -18.21
N MET A 119 19.17 18.40 -17.30
CA MET A 119 19.24 18.79 -15.90
C MET A 119 19.76 20.23 -15.87
N GLU A 120 19.09 21.11 -15.14
CA GLU A 120 19.51 22.49 -15.00
C GLU A 120 20.98 22.50 -14.59
N LYS A 121 21.81 23.22 -15.36
CA LYS A 121 23.23 23.33 -15.06
C LYS A 121 23.32 23.98 -13.69
N LYS A 122 23.79 23.21 -12.72
CA LYS A 122 24.04 23.67 -11.38
C LYS A 122 24.94 24.91 -11.44
N ASP A 123 24.46 26.01 -10.89
CA ASP A 123 25.17 27.28 -10.89
C ASP A 123 26.51 27.12 -10.16
N LEU A 124 27.60 27.57 -10.80
CA LEU A 124 28.96 27.43 -10.28
C LEU A 124 29.17 28.26 -9.01
N TYR A 125 28.35 29.28 -8.79
CA TYR A 125 28.47 30.20 -7.64
C TYR A 125 27.50 29.91 -6.49
N GLN A 126 26.57 28.96 -6.64
CA GLN A 126 25.74 28.50 -5.53
C GLN A 126 26.40 27.33 -4.81
N ASP A 127 27.05 27.62 -3.67
CA ASP A 127 27.63 26.59 -2.81
C ASP A 127 26.54 25.79 -2.10
N THR A 128 26.07 24.72 -2.75
CA THR A 128 25.07 23.80 -2.19
C THR A 128 25.57 22.96 -1.00
N ARG A 129 26.78 23.19 -0.48
CA ARG A 129 27.26 22.52 0.74
C ARG A 129 26.53 23.03 1.98
N SER A 130 26.32 24.35 2.10
CA SER A 130 25.67 24.96 3.27
C SER A 130 24.21 24.51 3.44
N GLU A 131 23.45 24.43 2.36
CA GLU A 131 22.07 23.92 2.37
C GLU A 131 21.99 22.45 2.81
N LYS A 132 23.01 21.65 2.47
CA LYS A 132 23.07 20.22 2.81
C LYS A 132 23.60 19.94 4.20
N GLU A 133 24.32 20.89 4.81
CA GLU A 133 24.77 20.81 6.20
C GLU A 133 23.63 21.12 7.17
N ASN A 134 22.74 22.04 6.80
CA ASN A 134 21.54 22.36 7.59
C ASN A 134 20.44 21.29 7.48
N ASP A 135 20.51 20.43 6.45
CA ASP A 135 19.55 19.33 6.24
C ASP A 135 19.96 18.10 7.07
N THR A 136 19.87 18.22 8.39
CA THR A 136 20.19 17.16 9.36
C THR A 136 19.07 16.13 9.47
N MET A 137 19.41 14.88 9.79
CA MET A 137 18.49 13.74 9.87
C MET A 137 17.26 13.97 10.75
N ASP A 138 17.37 14.85 11.74
CA ASP A 138 16.29 15.20 12.66
C ASP A 138 15.03 15.73 11.95
N ASN A 139 15.18 16.29 10.74
CA ASN A 139 14.07 16.81 9.93
C ASN A 139 13.68 15.88 8.76
N TRP A 140 14.16 14.63 8.73
CA TRP A 140 13.97 13.72 7.60
C TRP A 140 12.93 12.65 7.90
N ASP A 141 11.88 12.62 7.07
CA ASP A 141 10.96 11.50 7.01
C ASP A 141 11.59 10.25 6.35
N GLU A 142 11.01 9.08 6.61
CA GLU A 142 11.49 7.77 6.11
C GLU A 142 11.64 7.75 4.58
N GLU A 143 10.74 8.41 3.84
CA GLU A 143 10.82 8.54 2.39
C GLU A 143 11.97 9.43 1.94
N LYS A 144 12.25 10.53 2.66
CA LYS A 144 13.35 11.43 2.38
C LYS A 144 14.68 10.72 2.64
N LEU A 145 14.76 9.96 3.74
CA LEU A 145 15.90 9.10 4.05
C LEU A 145 16.15 8.05 2.96
N ARG A 146 15.11 7.35 2.49
CA ARG A 146 15.22 6.41 1.36
C ARG A 146 15.71 7.08 0.08
N LYS A 147 15.22 8.29 -0.24
CA LYS A 147 15.67 9.07 -1.40
C LYS A 147 17.13 9.48 -1.27
N VAL A 148 17.57 9.92 -0.08
CA VAL A 148 18.97 10.29 0.17
C VAL A 148 19.88 9.08 0.03
N ILE A 149 19.52 7.94 0.62
CA ILE A 149 20.24 6.67 0.49
C ILE A 149 20.42 6.29 -0.98
N LEU A 150 19.33 6.34 -1.76
CA LEU A 150 19.34 6.02 -3.19
C LEU A 150 20.21 7.00 -4.00
N SER A 151 20.24 8.27 -3.60
CA SER A 151 21.05 9.31 -4.26
C SER A 151 22.54 9.21 -3.92
N LYS A 152 22.88 8.77 -2.71
CA LYS A 152 24.25 8.64 -2.20
C LYS A 152 24.92 7.38 -2.69
N HIS A 153 24.21 6.27 -2.56
CA HIS A 153 24.65 4.96 -2.98
C HIS A 153 23.96 4.68 -4.32
N GLY A 154 24.43 5.33 -5.40
CA GLY A 154 24.09 4.91 -6.76
C GLY A 154 24.33 3.40 -6.93
N ASN A 155 23.70 2.76 -7.93
CA ASN A 155 23.58 1.29 -8.09
C ASN A 155 24.64 0.47 -7.31
N PRO A 156 24.31 -0.02 -6.11
CA PRO A 156 25.30 -0.49 -5.14
C PRO A 156 26.04 -1.72 -5.68
N LYS A 157 27.37 -1.61 -5.78
CA LYS A 157 28.27 -2.75 -6.04
C LYS A 157 28.52 -3.57 -4.77
N THR A 158 27.46 -3.88 -4.02
CA THR A 158 27.59 -4.67 -2.79
C THR A 158 27.57 -6.15 -3.14
N THR A 159 28.51 -6.90 -2.59
CA THR A 159 28.64 -8.35 -2.83
C THR A 159 27.69 -9.18 -1.97
N THR A 160 27.09 -8.58 -0.93
CA THR A 160 26.21 -9.27 0.02
C THR A 160 24.89 -8.53 0.23
N ASP A 161 23.81 -9.29 0.44
CA ASP A 161 22.45 -8.78 0.71
C ASP A 161 22.22 -8.39 2.20
N LYS A 162 23.24 -8.60 3.04
CA LYS A 162 23.18 -8.24 4.45
C LYS A 162 23.35 -6.73 4.62
N VAL A 163 22.50 -6.10 5.43
CA VAL A 163 22.59 -4.67 5.73
C VAL A 163 23.77 -4.37 6.67
N CYS A 164 24.48 -3.27 6.43
CA CYS A 164 25.64 -2.89 7.23
C CYS A 164 25.23 -2.48 8.66
N LYS A 165 25.85 -3.11 9.67
CA LYS A 165 25.60 -2.81 11.09
C LYS A 165 25.84 -1.33 11.43
N TYR A 166 26.92 -0.75 10.94
CA TYR A 166 27.26 0.65 11.20
C TYR A 166 26.31 1.63 10.54
N PHE A 167 25.66 1.23 9.43
CA PHE A 167 24.61 2.03 8.81
C PHE A 167 23.36 2.06 9.69
N ILE A 168 22.91 0.91 10.20
CA ILE A 168 21.79 0.84 11.13
C ILE A 168 22.09 1.68 12.38
N GLU A 169 23.28 1.54 12.95
CA GLU A 169 23.71 2.31 14.14
C GLU A 169 23.77 3.82 13.86
N ALA A 170 24.26 4.24 12.68
CA ALA A 170 24.31 5.66 12.32
C ALA A 170 22.92 6.26 12.11
N VAL A 171 22.02 5.51 11.49
CA VAL A 171 20.62 5.90 11.28
C VAL A 171 19.88 5.94 12.63
N GLU A 172 20.10 4.97 13.51
CA GLU A 172 19.49 4.92 14.84
C GLU A 172 19.96 6.02 15.79
N ASN A 173 21.20 6.50 15.60
CA ASN A 173 21.79 7.57 16.40
C ASN A 173 21.61 8.96 15.77
N GLY A 174 20.89 9.09 14.65
CA GLY A 174 20.70 10.37 13.93
C GLY A 174 22.00 10.94 13.32
N LYS A 175 23.08 10.17 13.31
CA LYS A 175 24.40 10.58 12.77
C LYS A 175 24.53 10.34 11.26
N TYR A 176 23.53 9.70 10.65
CA TYR A 176 23.48 9.49 9.21
C TYR A 176 23.01 10.76 8.51
N GLY A 177 23.87 11.36 7.69
CA GLY A 177 23.57 12.57 6.93
C GLY A 177 24.30 12.59 5.59
N TRP A 178 24.22 13.71 4.86
CA TRP A 178 24.85 13.83 3.54
C TRP A 178 26.37 13.59 3.57
N PHE A 179 27.04 13.79 4.68
CA PHE A 179 28.50 13.60 4.79
C PHE A 179 28.90 12.33 5.55
N TRP A 180 27.94 11.44 5.86
CA TRP A 180 28.25 10.21 6.57
C TRP A 180 28.94 9.20 5.65
N ILE A 181 30.09 8.69 6.10
CA ILE A 181 30.87 7.67 5.40
C ILE A 181 30.89 6.43 6.28
N CYS A 182 30.58 5.27 5.71
CA CYS A 182 30.62 4.03 6.47
C CYS A 182 32.05 3.74 6.95
N PRO A 183 32.26 3.45 8.26
CA PRO A 183 33.59 3.10 8.77
C PRO A 183 34.10 1.76 8.21
N ASN A 184 33.22 0.90 7.68
CA ASN A 184 33.56 -0.39 7.08
C ASN A 184 33.88 -0.29 5.56
N GLY A 185 34.59 0.77 5.16
CA GLY A 185 35.06 0.94 3.78
C GLY A 185 34.28 1.95 2.92
N GLY A 186 33.53 2.86 3.53
CA GLY A 186 32.85 3.97 2.85
C GLY A 186 31.91 3.49 1.74
N ASP A 187 32.19 3.90 0.50
CA ASP A 187 31.43 3.51 -0.69
C ASP A 187 31.73 2.08 -1.19
N LYS A 188 32.78 1.44 -0.66
CA LYS A 188 33.17 0.05 -0.98
C LYS A 188 32.79 -0.94 0.12
N CYS A 189 31.87 -0.57 1.01
CA CYS A 189 31.36 -1.49 2.01
C CYS A 189 30.79 -2.75 1.33
N MET A 190 31.14 -3.92 1.85
CA MET A 190 30.63 -5.20 1.33
C MET A 190 29.14 -5.40 1.61
N TYR A 191 28.62 -4.66 2.58
CA TYR A 191 27.25 -4.76 3.10
C TYR A 191 26.37 -3.64 2.55
N ARG A 192 25.07 -3.92 2.43
CA ARG A 192 24.07 -3.01 1.88
C ARG A 192 23.83 -1.82 2.82
N HIS A 193 23.93 -0.60 2.30
CA HIS A 193 23.58 0.65 3.01
C HIS A 193 22.15 1.06 2.68
N SER A 194 21.18 0.21 2.99
CA SER A 194 19.77 0.57 2.89
C SER A 194 19.01 -0.02 4.05
N LEU A 195 17.92 0.64 4.43
CA LEU A 195 16.97 0.10 5.39
C LEU A 195 16.31 -1.17 4.79
N PRO A 196 16.23 -2.29 5.54
CA PRO A 196 15.40 -3.42 5.16
C PRO A 196 13.95 -2.99 4.93
N GLU A 197 13.26 -3.69 4.04
CA GLU A 197 11.83 -3.50 3.84
C GLU A 197 11.09 -3.86 5.14
N GLY A 198 10.44 -2.88 5.78
CA GLY A 198 9.74 -3.04 7.06
C GLY A 198 10.48 -2.55 8.31
N PHE A 199 11.71 -2.01 8.21
CA PHE A 199 12.40 -1.41 9.37
C PHE A 199 11.87 0.01 9.66
N VAL A 200 11.15 0.16 10.77
CA VAL A 200 10.64 1.45 11.27
C VAL A 200 11.66 2.05 12.24
N LEU A 201 12.16 3.26 11.94
CA LEU A 201 13.02 4.00 12.87
C LEU A 201 12.21 4.42 14.10
N LYS A 202 12.52 3.84 15.27
CA LYS A 202 11.97 4.30 16.54
C LYS A 202 12.54 5.68 16.87
N THR A 203 11.69 6.65 17.16
CA THR A 203 12.12 7.98 17.61
C THR A 203 12.84 7.90 18.96
N ASN A 204 13.70 8.88 19.26
CA ASN A 204 14.39 8.94 20.56
C ASN A 204 13.42 8.91 21.76
N GLU A 205 12.23 9.48 21.59
CA GLU A 205 11.16 9.44 22.58
C GLU A 205 10.55 8.05 22.75
N GLN A 206 10.26 7.34 21.64
CA GLN A 206 9.77 5.96 21.67
C GLN A 206 10.79 5.01 22.33
N LYS A 207 12.09 5.21 22.07
CA LYS A 207 13.16 4.44 22.73
C LYS A 207 13.25 4.76 24.23
N ARG A 208 13.05 6.02 24.63
CA ARG A 208 13.02 6.40 26.05
C ARG A 208 11.82 5.76 26.76
N LEU A 209 10.65 5.82 26.14
CA LEU A 209 9.42 5.20 26.68
C LEU A 209 9.52 3.68 26.76
N GLU A 210 10.12 3.03 25.75
CA GLU A 210 10.39 1.59 25.77
C GLU A 210 11.38 1.25 26.90
N ARG A 211 12.48 2.01 27.06
CA ARG A 211 13.42 1.81 28.16
C ARG A 211 12.78 2.00 29.54
N GLU A 212 12.01 3.08 29.71
CA GLU A 212 11.26 3.33 30.95
C GLU A 212 10.20 2.25 31.21
N SER A 213 9.59 1.70 30.15
CA SER A 213 8.65 0.58 30.26
C SER A 213 9.36 -0.70 30.69
N LEU A 214 10.52 -1.02 30.10
CA LEU A 214 11.34 -2.15 30.48
C LEU A 214 11.90 -2.01 31.92
N GLU A 215 12.22 -0.80 32.36
CA GLU A 215 12.65 -0.53 33.74
C GLU A 215 11.51 -0.60 34.75
N LYS A 216 10.28 -0.27 34.33
CA LYS A 216 9.07 -0.42 35.14
C LYS A 216 8.55 -1.86 35.18
N GLN A 217 8.93 -2.71 34.23
CA GLN A 217 8.60 -4.12 34.30
C GLN A 217 9.44 -4.79 35.42
N PRO A 218 8.80 -5.47 36.39
CA PRO A 218 9.52 -6.19 37.41
C PRO A 218 10.38 -7.28 36.75
N LYS A 219 11.70 -7.23 36.96
CA LYS A 219 12.69 -8.18 36.39
C LYS A 219 12.59 -9.60 36.94
N ILE A 220 11.72 -9.81 37.93
CA ILE A 220 11.46 -11.09 38.56
C ILE A 220 10.01 -11.45 38.32
N THR A 221 9.76 -12.75 38.15
CA THR A 221 8.40 -13.28 38.05
C THR A 221 7.62 -12.95 39.34
N LEU A 222 6.29 -12.88 39.25
CA LEU A 222 5.46 -12.58 40.42
C LEU A 222 5.72 -13.62 41.53
N GLU A 223 5.97 -14.86 41.13
CA GLU A 223 6.29 -16.00 41.98
C GLU A 223 7.59 -15.79 42.75
N GLU A 224 8.68 -15.43 42.06
CA GLU A 224 9.99 -15.15 42.70
C GLU A 224 9.92 -13.94 43.63
N PHE A 225 9.13 -12.91 43.27
CA PHE A 225 8.88 -11.78 44.16
C PHE A 225 8.14 -12.20 45.43
N ILE A 226 7.09 -13.02 45.32
CA ILE A 226 6.32 -13.49 46.46
C ILE A 226 7.16 -14.40 47.37
N GLU A 227 7.99 -15.27 46.80
CA GLU A 227 8.85 -16.17 47.58
C GLU A 227 9.93 -15.41 48.36
N THR A 228 10.56 -14.42 47.71
CA THR A 228 11.55 -13.56 48.38
C THR A 228 10.94 -12.71 49.48
N GLU A 229 9.77 -12.07 49.24
CA GLU A 229 9.08 -11.28 50.25
C GLU A 229 8.53 -12.15 51.39
N ARG A 230 8.01 -13.35 51.10
CA ARG A 230 7.57 -14.30 52.12
C ARG A 230 8.72 -14.74 53.02
N GLY A 231 9.91 -14.91 52.47
CA GLY A 231 11.12 -15.23 53.23
C GLY A 231 11.60 -14.10 54.16
N LYS A 232 11.33 -12.84 53.80
CA LYS A 232 11.67 -11.66 54.64
C LYS A 232 10.76 -11.50 55.85
N LEU A 233 9.56 -12.08 55.83
CA LEU A 233 8.63 -12.00 56.96
C LEU A 233 9.09 -12.92 58.09
N ASP A 234 9.19 -12.34 59.29
CA ASP A 234 9.52 -13.07 60.52
C ASP A 234 8.37 -14.01 60.90
N LYS A 235 8.61 -15.32 60.75
CA LYS A 235 7.62 -16.37 61.03
C LYS A 235 7.11 -16.35 62.48
N SER A 236 7.86 -15.77 63.41
CA SER A 236 7.47 -15.71 64.83
C SER A 236 6.43 -14.61 65.14
N LYS A 237 6.27 -13.62 64.26
CA LYS A 237 5.36 -12.47 64.45
C LYS A 237 4.12 -12.52 63.57
N LEU A 238 3.84 -13.67 62.95
CA LEU A 238 2.72 -13.83 62.03
C LEU A 238 1.40 -13.97 62.78
N THR A 239 0.40 -13.19 62.37
CA THR A 239 -0.98 -13.33 62.87
C THR A 239 -1.65 -14.54 62.21
N PRO A 240 -2.13 -15.54 62.98
CA PRO A 240 -2.84 -16.68 62.42
C PRO A 240 -4.10 -16.25 61.67
N ILE A 241 -4.32 -16.78 60.47
CA ILE A 241 -5.48 -16.45 59.63
C ILE A 241 -6.72 -17.26 60.06
N THR A 242 -7.24 -16.95 61.24
CA THR A 242 -8.52 -17.48 61.73
C THR A 242 -9.69 -16.72 61.11
N ILE A 243 -10.92 -17.26 61.21
CA ILE A 243 -12.13 -16.59 60.71
C ILE A 243 -12.28 -15.19 61.33
N ALA A 244 -12.02 -15.05 62.64
CA ALA A 244 -12.10 -13.77 63.34
C ALA A 244 -11.06 -12.76 62.83
N ASN A 245 -9.79 -13.19 62.68
CA ASN A 245 -8.71 -12.33 62.19
C ASN A 245 -8.92 -11.95 60.71
N PHE A 246 -9.41 -12.89 59.91
CA PHE A 246 -9.77 -12.63 58.52
C PHE A 246 -10.94 -11.64 58.42
N ALA A 247 -11.96 -11.77 59.26
CA ALA A 247 -13.07 -10.82 59.31
C ALA A 247 -12.61 -9.41 59.68
N GLN A 248 -11.70 -9.29 60.66
CA GLN A 248 -11.09 -8.00 61.02
C GLN A 248 -10.29 -7.41 59.86
N TRP A 249 -9.37 -8.18 59.29
CA TRP A 249 -8.60 -7.78 58.12
C TRP A 249 -9.50 -7.38 56.94
N LYS A 250 -10.59 -8.11 56.69
CA LYS A 250 -11.51 -7.85 55.59
C LYS A 250 -12.28 -6.55 55.80
N LYS A 251 -12.71 -6.26 57.03
CA LYS A 251 -13.33 -4.96 57.38
C LYS A 251 -12.37 -3.82 57.10
N ASP A 252 -11.14 -3.91 57.59
CA ASP A 252 -10.11 -2.89 57.41
C ASP A 252 -9.77 -2.70 55.92
N HIS A 253 -9.71 -3.79 55.16
CA HIS A 253 -9.47 -3.77 53.73
C HIS A 253 -10.61 -3.10 52.94
N VAL A 254 -11.87 -3.38 53.28
CA VAL A 254 -13.04 -2.74 52.64
C VAL A 254 -13.08 -1.25 52.97
N ILE A 255 -12.81 -0.87 54.23
CA ILE A 255 -12.72 0.54 54.63
C ILE A 255 -11.61 1.27 53.85
N ALA A 256 -10.42 0.64 53.72
CA ALA A 256 -9.32 1.21 52.95
C ALA A 256 -9.70 1.41 51.47
N LYS A 257 -10.41 0.46 50.86
CA LYS A 257 -10.92 0.56 49.49
C LYS A 257 -11.93 1.70 49.34
N ILE A 258 -12.89 1.82 50.25
CA ILE A 258 -13.89 2.91 50.24
C ILE A 258 -13.18 4.27 50.36
N ASN A 259 -12.20 4.39 51.27
CA ASN A 259 -11.44 5.63 51.44
C ASN A 259 -10.59 5.97 50.22
N ALA A 260 -9.98 4.97 49.58
CA ALA A 260 -9.24 5.16 48.34
C ALA A 260 -10.16 5.60 47.19
N GLU A 261 -11.31 4.93 47.03
CA GLU A 261 -12.31 5.28 46.03
C GLU A 261 -12.87 6.68 46.27
N LYS A 262 -13.13 7.08 47.51
CA LYS A 262 -13.58 8.44 47.84
C LYS A 262 -12.58 9.50 47.37
N LYS A 263 -11.27 9.25 47.55
CA LYS A 263 -10.21 10.15 47.07
C LYS A 263 -10.13 10.19 45.54
N LEU A 264 -10.34 9.06 44.86
CA LEU A 264 -10.36 8.98 43.40
C LEU A 264 -11.62 9.64 42.82
N SER A 265 -12.77 9.41 43.43
CA SER A 265 -14.05 10.00 43.05
C SER A 265 -14.04 11.52 43.12
N SER A 266 -13.31 12.13 44.08
CA SER A 266 -13.13 13.59 44.11
C SER A 266 -12.31 14.14 42.95
N LYS A 267 -11.45 13.31 42.33
CA LYS A 267 -10.63 13.69 41.17
C LYS A 267 -11.31 13.33 39.84
N ARG A 268 -12.21 12.35 39.85
CA ARG A 268 -12.94 11.89 38.67
C ARG A 268 -14.05 12.88 38.31
N LYS A 269 -14.26 13.10 37.01
CA LYS A 269 -15.43 13.83 36.53
C LYS A 269 -16.71 13.04 36.88
N PRO A 270 -17.82 13.71 37.22
CA PRO A 270 -19.05 13.03 37.57
C PRO A 270 -19.59 12.24 36.37
N THR A 271 -20.15 11.05 36.62
CA THR A 271 -20.78 10.23 35.59
C THR A 271 -22.12 10.82 35.16
N GLY A 272 -22.64 10.45 33.98
CA GLY A 272 -23.95 10.91 33.52
C GLY A 272 -25.06 10.63 34.54
N ARG A 273 -25.06 9.44 35.17
CA ARG A 273 -25.97 9.10 36.27
C ARG A 273 -25.82 10.04 37.47
N GLU A 274 -24.60 10.32 37.91
CA GLU A 274 -24.34 11.23 39.03
C GLU A 274 -24.79 12.67 38.73
N ILE A 275 -24.64 13.12 37.48
CA ILE A 275 -25.09 14.45 37.05
C ILE A 275 -26.62 14.52 37.11
N ILE A 276 -27.32 13.54 36.52
CA ILE A 276 -28.79 13.50 36.53
C ILE A 276 -29.32 13.38 37.97
N LEU A 277 -28.69 12.59 38.83
CA LEU A 277 -29.07 12.49 40.25
C LEU A 277 -28.88 13.82 40.99
N LYS A 278 -27.81 14.58 40.71
CA LYS A 278 -27.63 15.92 41.29
C LYS A 278 -28.70 16.89 40.81
N MET A 279 -28.96 16.92 39.50
CA MET A 279 -30.00 17.77 38.92
C MET A 279 -31.40 17.46 39.49
N SER A 280 -31.70 16.16 39.67
CA SER A 280 -32.94 15.71 40.29
C SER A 280 -33.02 16.06 41.78
N ALA A 281 -31.92 15.91 42.53
CA ALA A 281 -31.88 16.25 43.95
C ALA A 281 -31.93 17.77 44.22
N GLU A 282 -31.48 18.58 43.27
CA GLU A 282 -31.49 20.04 43.35
C GLU A 282 -32.85 20.67 42.97
N ASN A 283 -33.90 19.88 42.77
CA ASN A 283 -35.26 20.31 42.40
C ASN A 283 -35.29 21.28 41.20
N LYS A 284 -34.37 21.12 40.25
CA LYS A 284 -34.58 21.66 38.92
C LYS A 284 -35.55 20.70 38.24
N SER A 285 -36.83 21.01 38.33
CA SER A 285 -37.89 20.10 37.92
C SER A 285 -37.56 19.53 36.53
N PHE A 286 -37.37 18.22 36.48
CA PHE A 286 -37.72 17.42 35.32
C PHE A 286 -39.24 17.21 35.38
N GLU A 287 -40.00 18.24 35.77
CA GLU A 287 -41.44 18.22 35.64
C GLU A 287 -41.71 18.43 34.18
N THR A 288 -42.35 17.41 33.65
CA THR A 288 -43.09 17.30 32.42
C THR A 288 -44.11 18.44 32.26
N ASP A 289 -43.67 19.70 32.20
CA ASP A 289 -44.51 20.81 31.76
C ASP A 289 -44.41 20.90 30.22
N ASN A 290 -44.98 19.87 29.57
CA ASN A 290 -45.34 19.89 28.14
C ASN A 290 -46.58 20.79 27.92
N ALA A 291 -46.61 21.99 28.49
CA ALA A 291 -47.78 22.86 28.37
C ALA A 291 -47.48 24.29 27.88
N ASP A 292 -46.28 24.84 28.07
CA ASP A 292 -46.02 26.26 27.70
C ASP A 292 -44.57 26.52 27.21
N MET A 293 -44.06 25.70 26.28
CA MET A 293 -42.89 26.08 25.48
C MET A 293 -43.35 26.54 24.09
N PRO A 294 -43.03 27.77 23.66
CA PRO A 294 -43.37 28.25 22.32
C PRO A 294 -42.69 27.37 21.27
N ASP A 295 -43.48 27.01 20.26
CA ASP A 295 -43.29 26.01 19.19
C ASP A 295 -42.11 26.29 18.22
N ASP A 296 -41.09 27.05 18.64
CA ASP A 296 -40.03 27.55 17.76
C ASP A 296 -38.64 27.52 18.43
N VAL A 297 -38.26 26.36 18.96
CA VAL A 297 -36.84 26.05 19.20
C VAL A 297 -36.54 24.61 18.78
N THR A 298 -36.12 24.46 17.52
CA THR A 298 -35.27 23.38 17.00
C THR A 298 -35.81 21.95 16.99
N GLN A 299 -35.93 21.41 15.77
CA GLN A 299 -36.07 19.99 15.44
C GLN A 299 -35.03 19.10 16.16
N GLY A 300 -35.37 18.61 17.35
CA GLY A 300 -34.82 17.38 17.89
C GLY A 300 -35.88 16.29 17.73
N SER A 301 -35.61 15.27 16.93
CA SER A 301 -36.51 14.12 16.79
C SER A 301 -36.60 13.36 18.11
N ALA A 302 -37.61 13.64 18.93
CA ALA A 302 -37.93 12.82 20.10
C ALA A 302 -38.30 11.42 19.60
N TRP A 303 -37.47 10.43 19.92
CA TRP A 303 -37.64 9.07 19.44
C TRP A 303 -38.26 8.22 20.56
N ASP A 304 -39.43 7.66 20.31
CA ASP A 304 -39.98 6.60 21.15
C ASP A 304 -39.23 5.29 20.89
N LEU A 305 -38.55 4.79 21.93
CA LEU A 305 -37.75 3.56 21.89
C LEU A 305 -38.37 2.46 22.78
N THR A 306 -39.56 2.68 23.33
CA THR A 306 -40.15 1.83 24.38
C THR A 306 -40.27 0.38 23.92
N GLU A 307 -40.94 0.14 22.79
CA GLU A 307 -41.13 -1.21 22.23
C GLU A 307 -39.80 -1.94 21.99
N PHE A 308 -38.79 -1.22 21.50
CA PHE A 308 -37.46 -1.80 21.26
C PHE A 308 -36.77 -2.16 22.57
N THR A 309 -36.78 -1.26 23.56
CA THR A 309 -36.12 -1.51 24.85
C THR A 309 -36.79 -2.62 25.65
N ASP A 310 -38.11 -2.75 25.54
CA ASP A 310 -38.85 -3.81 26.23
C ASP A 310 -38.62 -5.17 25.57
N ALA A 311 -38.59 -5.22 24.23
CA ALA A 311 -38.19 -6.42 23.50
C ALA A 311 -36.75 -6.83 23.83
N LEU A 312 -35.82 -5.87 23.95
CA LEU A 312 -34.42 -6.12 24.32
C LEU A 312 -34.34 -6.72 25.73
N LYS A 313 -34.91 -6.07 26.75
CA LYS A 313 -34.86 -6.55 28.14
C LYS A 313 -35.50 -7.94 28.27
N LYS A 314 -36.59 -8.18 27.53
CA LYS A 314 -37.24 -9.50 27.50
C LYS A 314 -36.32 -10.58 26.92
N ALA A 315 -35.57 -10.26 25.87
CA ALA A 315 -34.60 -11.17 25.28
C ALA A 315 -33.37 -11.37 26.19
N ASP A 316 -32.92 -10.32 26.88
CA ASP A 316 -31.79 -10.37 27.83
C ASP A 316 -32.11 -11.30 29.01
N HIS A 317 -33.30 -11.15 29.59
CA HIS A 317 -33.75 -11.91 30.77
C HIS A 317 -34.41 -13.26 30.44
N GLN A 318 -34.42 -13.70 29.17
CA GLN A 318 -35.10 -14.94 28.78
C GLN A 318 -34.42 -16.20 29.36
N ASP A 319 -33.10 -16.16 29.55
CA ASP A 319 -32.26 -17.28 29.96
C ASP A 319 -31.78 -17.16 31.43
N ASP A 320 -32.33 -16.20 32.20
CA ASP A 320 -31.96 -15.90 33.59
C ASP A 320 -32.08 -17.09 34.53
N GLY A 321 -32.93 -18.07 34.21
CA GLY A 321 -33.09 -19.29 35.01
C GLY A 321 -31.79 -20.10 35.19
N GLY A 322 -30.86 -20.00 34.24
CA GLY A 322 -29.54 -20.66 34.29
C GLY A 322 -28.40 -19.77 34.78
N ILE A 323 -28.65 -18.48 34.98
CA ILE A 323 -27.63 -17.48 35.28
C ILE A 323 -27.77 -17.06 36.75
N LYS A 324 -26.65 -17.03 37.47
CA LYS A 324 -26.63 -16.50 38.82
C LYS A 324 -26.45 -14.98 38.76
N ASP A 325 -27.52 -14.26 39.02
CA ASP A 325 -27.49 -12.81 39.15
C ASP A 325 -26.83 -12.39 40.49
N TYR A 326 -25.84 -11.50 40.40
CA TYR A 326 -25.14 -10.91 41.54
C TYR A 326 -25.58 -9.46 41.82
N GLY A 327 -26.56 -8.94 41.08
CA GLY A 327 -27.08 -7.58 41.24
C GLY A 327 -25.99 -6.51 41.10
N ASP A 328 -25.87 -5.66 42.12
CA ASP A 328 -24.83 -4.62 42.19
C ASP A 328 -23.43 -5.15 42.58
N GLY A 329 -23.30 -6.47 42.75
CA GLY A 329 -22.07 -7.13 43.18
C GLY A 329 -21.75 -6.95 44.66
N SER A 330 -22.63 -6.29 45.43
CA SER A 330 -22.48 -6.20 46.88
C SER A 330 -22.86 -7.53 47.53
N ASN A 331 -22.14 -7.89 48.59
CA ASN A 331 -22.44 -9.05 49.45
C ASN A 331 -22.84 -10.35 48.70
N PRO A 332 -22.04 -10.83 47.73
CA PRO A 332 -22.38 -12.03 46.98
C PRO A 332 -22.43 -13.27 47.89
N THR A 333 -23.42 -14.14 47.69
CA THR A 333 -23.44 -15.48 48.29
C THR A 333 -22.83 -16.48 47.31
N PHE A 334 -22.33 -17.62 47.80
CA PHE A 334 -21.65 -18.64 46.99
C PHE A 334 -22.30 -20.02 47.06
N ASP A 335 -23.61 -20.05 47.31
CA ASP A 335 -24.37 -21.30 47.37
C ASP A 335 -24.31 -22.05 46.02
N ILE A 336 -24.06 -23.35 46.11
CA ILE A 336 -23.94 -24.24 44.94
C ILE A 336 -25.31 -24.89 44.72
N LYS A 337 -25.98 -24.52 43.62
CA LYS A 337 -27.21 -25.19 43.17
C LYS A 337 -26.84 -26.50 42.46
N LYS A 338 -27.57 -27.59 42.74
CA LYS A 338 -27.43 -28.84 42.00
C LYS A 338 -27.96 -28.63 40.57
N ALA A 339 -27.19 -29.01 39.56
CA ALA A 339 -27.61 -28.89 38.17
C ALA A 339 -28.91 -29.69 37.95
N ASN A 340 -29.98 -29.02 37.50
CA ASN A 340 -31.19 -29.69 37.06
C ASN A 340 -30.87 -30.46 35.77
N SER A 341 -31.06 -31.77 35.79
CA SER A 341 -30.86 -32.69 34.66
C SER A 341 -31.92 -32.55 33.55
N ALA A 342 -32.43 -31.33 33.33
CA ALA A 342 -33.54 -31.06 32.40
C ALA A 342 -33.13 -30.20 31.19
N THR A 343 -31.88 -29.75 31.11
CA THR A 343 -31.34 -28.94 30.00
C THR A 343 -30.35 -29.69 29.10
N LEU A 344 -30.28 -31.02 29.24
CA LEU A 344 -29.59 -31.93 28.30
C LEU A 344 -30.63 -32.90 27.74
N ALA A 345 -31.50 -32.41 26.87
CA ALA A 345 -32.33 -33.21 25.97
C ALA A 345 -32.48 -32.47 24.64
#